data_AF-A0A9C7Z3G6-F1
#
_entry.id   AF-A0A9C7Z3G6-F1
#
_cell.length_a   1.000
_cell.length_b   1.000
_cell.length_c   1.000
_cell.angle_alpha   90.00
_cell.angle_beta   90.00
_cell.angle_gamma   90.00
#
_symmetry.space_group_name_H-M   'P 1'
#
loop_
_entity.id
_entity.type
_entity.pdbx_description
1 polymer ?
#
loop_
_entity_poly.entity_id
_entity_poly.type
_entity_poly.pdbx_seq_one_letter_code
_entity_poly.pdbx_strand_id
1 'polypeptide(L)'
;MKEMPTQLDSLATFRKFMDRIPASWSAFQRQRESRLVQQVRHGVAAEKVAENILEDFFTMALDWSLCDLNNQLRFADLVLTTQGIKRLLVEVKRPGSLRWDQPSLEQALAQARRYADEQRVRTIAVSDGTLFYAADIVNGGLEHRARLSLDADAYLPDAWWLSVDGIYRQVTRLGELAAPAGDSEQPSGGNYDPVPADSSDILLHAKYKVPAECFAYVGDALKPTTWKLPYRNRDGTVDEAHLPGAIRAIVTNYRGAHIKSVPEAAIPDVLVRLGKAAAEIRKLPGQTPSPLASYQQLYDTLHQLGRLDDVLGGNAHKGS
;
A
#
# COMPACT_ATOMS: atom_id res chain seq x y z
N MET A 1 17.07 -23.17 0.65
CA MET A 1 16.17 -22.15 1.21
C MET A 1 17.02 -21.01 1.71
N LYS A 2 16.92 -19.81 1.12
CA LYS A 2 17.41 -18.60 1.82
C LYS A 2 16.51 -18.42 3.03
N GLU A 3 17.09 -18.36 4.24
CA GLU A 3 16.33 -18.06 5.44
C GLU A 3 15.68 -16.69 5.27
N MET A 4 14.35 -16.65 5.34
CA MET A 4 13.60 -15.41 5.40
C MET A 4 13.94 -14.72 6.72
N PRO A 5 14.00 -13.38 6.78
CA PRO A 5 14.31 -12.67 8.02
C PRO A 5 13.34 -13.09 9.13
N THR A 6 13.87 -13.43 10.31
CA THR A 6 13.14 -13.90 11.50
C THR A 6 12.00 -12.96 11.94
N GLN A 7 12.03 -11.71 11.49
CA GLN A 7 11.00 -10.71 11.75
C GLN A 7 9.72 -10.91 10.93
N LEU A 8 9.77 -11.50 9.72
CA LEU A 8 8.56 -11.76 8.93
C LEU A 8 7.68 -12.81 9.59
N ASP A 9 8.29 -13.83 10.20
CA ASP A 9 7.57 -14.87 10.93
C ASP A 9 6.77 -14.32 12.12
N SER A 10 7.10 -13.13 12.62
CA SER A 10 6.32 -12.46 13.67
C SER A 10 5.01 -11.86 13.15
N LEU A 11 4.90 -11.58 11.85
CA LEU A 11 3.74 -10.98 11.22
C LEU A 11 2.61 -12.01 11.02
N ALA A 12 1.47 -11.79 11.67
CA ALA A 12 0.31 -12.65 11.52
C ALA A 12 -0.20 -12.74 10.07
N THR A 13 -0.09 -11.66 9.29
CA THR A 13 -0.45 -11.64 7.87
C THR A 13 0.51 -12.47 7.01
N PHE A 14 1.80 -12.46 7.32
CA PHE A 14 2.79 -13.32 6.64
C PHE A 14 2.53 -14.80 6.93
N ARG A 15 2.30 -15.19 8.19
CA ARG A 15 1.97 -16.57 8.54
C ARG A 15 0.72 -17.06 7.79
N LYS A 16 -0.36 -16.26 7.79
CA LYS A 16 -1.58 -16.56 7.02
C LYS A 16 -1.31 -16.72 5.53
N PHE A 17 -0.45 -15.87 4.95
CA PHE A 17 -0.04 -16.00 3.57
C PHE A 17 0.69 -17.32 3.32
N MET A 18 1.67 -17.66 4.16
CA MET A 18 2.45 -18.90 4.06
C MET A 18 1.59 -20.16 4.23
N ASP A 19 0.57 -20.11 5.08
CA ASP A 19 -0.39 -21.21 5.25
C ASP A 19 -1.26 -21.41 3.99
N ARG A 20 -1.63 -20.32 3.30
CA ARG A 20 -2.57 -20.33 2.16
C ARG A 20 -1.88 -20.55 0.81
N ILE A 21 -0.68 -20.01 0.62
CA ILE A 21 -0.01 -19.95 -0.68
C ILE A 21 0.20 -21.32 -1.35
N PRO A 22 0.44 -22.47 -0.65
CA PRO A 22 0.62 -23.75 -1.34
C PRO A 22 -0.61 -24.17 -2.14
N ALA A 23 -1.80 -24.06 -1.52
CA ALA A 23 -3.06 -24.43 -2.17
C ALA A 23 -3.44 -23.43 -3.27
N SER A 24 -3.23 -22.14 -3.01
CA SER A 24 -3.55 -21.05 -3.95
C SER A 24 -2.64 -21.09 -5.18
N TRP A 25 -1.34 -21.35 -4.99
CA TRP A 25 -0.36 -21.50 -6.07
C TRP A 25 -0.70 -22.68 -6.97
N SER A 26 -1.06 -23.83 -6.38
CA SER A 26 -1.48 -25.01 -7.14
C SER A 26 -2.73 -24.74 -7.98
N ALA A 27 -3.68 -23.96 -7.46
CA ALA A 27 -4.86 -23.54 -8.22
C ALA A 27 -4.51 -22.58 -9.36
N PHE A 28 -3.62 -21.62 -9.08
CA PHE A 28 -3.08 -20.69 -10.07
C PHE A 28 -2.36 -21.43 -11.21
N GLN A 29 -1.50 -22.41 -10.91
CA GLN A 29 -0.78 -23.19 -11.95
C GLN A 29 -1.75 -23.88 -12.91
N ARG A 30 -2.77 -24.57 -12.40
CA ARG A 30 -3.80 -25.21 -13.24
C ARG A 30 -4.53 -24.21 -14.13
N GLN A 31 -4.85 -23.04 -13.58
CA GLN A 31 -5.50 -21.98 -14.34
C GLN A 31 -4.58 -21.43 -15.43
N ARG A 32 -3.31 -21.16 -15.10
CA ARG A 32 -2.28 -20.72 -16.05
C ARG A 32 -2.12 -21.70 -17.22
N GLU A 33 -2.02 -22.99 -16.95
CA GLU A 33 -1.96 -24.03 -17.99
C GLU A 33 -3.17 -23.98 -18.92
N SER A 34 -4.37 -23.84 -18.36
CA SER A 34 -5.62 -23.68 -19.12
C SER A 34 -5.58 -22.47 -20.06
N ARG A 35 -5.10 -21.31 -19.58
CA ARG A 35 -4.93 -20.08 -20.39
C ARG A 35 -3.97 -20.31 -21.57
N LEU A 36 -2.84 -20.97 -21.33
CA LEU A 36 -1.85 -21.25 -22.37
C LEU A 36 -2.41 -22.23 -23.42
N VAL A 37 -3.07 -23.31 -23.00
CA VAL A 37 -3.70 -24.29 -23.90
C VAL A 37 -4.78 -23.64 -24.77
N GLN A 38 -5.63 -22.80 -24.18
CA GLN A 38 -6.67 -22.06 -24.91
C GLN A 38 -6.07 -21.25 -26.07
N GLN A 39 -4.92 -20.62 -25.83
CA GLN A 39 -4.30 -19.73 -26.77
C GLN A 39 -3.53 -20.45 -27.90
N VAL A 40 -2.90 -21.58 -27.59
CA VAL A 40 -2.23 -22.42 -28.61
C VAL A 40 -3.21 -22.84 -29.71
N ARG A 41 -4.51 -23.01 -29.39
CA ARG A 41 -5.57 -23.29 -30.38
C ARG A 41 -5.74 -22.19 -31.43
N HIS A 42 -5.30 -20.98 -31.15
CA HIS A 42 -5.38 -19.82 -32.04
C HIS A 42 -4.01 -19.41 -32.63
N GLY A 43 -2.96 -20.25 -32.48
CA GLY A 43 -1.68 -20.12 -33.17
C GLY A 43 -0.55 -19.54 -32.31
N VAL A 44 -0.59 -18.25 -31.97
CA VAL A 44 0.48 -17.57 -31.22
C VAL A 44 -0.06 -17.00 -29.91
N ALA A 45 0.71 -17.15 -28.83
CA ALA A 45 0.34 -16.57 -27.55
C ALA A 45 0.46 -15.04 -27.57
N ALA A 46 -0.69 -14.36 -27.55
CA ALA A 46 -0.76 -12.92 -27.48
C ALA A 46 -0.36 -12.42 -26.08
N GLU A 47 0.09 -11.17 -26.00
CA GLU A 47 0.38 -10.48 -24.72
C GLU A 47 -0.82 -10.53 -23.77
N LYS A 48 -2.03 -10.51 -24.34
CA LYS A 48 -3.29 -10.66 -23.58
C LYS A 48 -3.35 -11.92 -22.72
N VAL A 49 -2.65 -12.99 -23.10
CA VAL A 49 -2.61 -14.21 -22.29
C VAL A 49 -1.70 -14.05 -21.08
N ALA A 50 -0.56 -13.38 -21.23
CA ALA A 50 0.27 -13.01 -20.10
C ALA A 50 -0.48 -12.07 -19.14
N GLU A 51 -1.23 -11.09 -19.65
CA GLU A 51 -2.09 -10.23 -18.82
C GLU A 51 -3.10 -11.06 -18.01
N ASN A 52 -3.84 -11.96 -18.65
CA ASN A 52 -4.81 -12.82 -17.96
C ASN A 52 -4.15 -13.73 -16.92
N ILE A 53 -2.96 -14.27 -17.20
CA ILE A 53 -2.19 -15.05 -16.24
C ILE A 53 -1.81 -14.19 -15.03
N LEU A 54 -1.46 -12.92 -15.24
CA LEU A 54 -1.15 -12.00 -14.14
C LEU A 54 -2.37 -11.62 -13.33
N GLU A 55 -3.52 -11.41 -13.97
CA GLU A 55 -4.79 -11.22 -13.27
C GLU A 55 -5.09 -12.42 -12.35
N ASP A 56 -4.97 -13.65 -12.88
CA ASP A 56 -5.16 -14.88 -12.12
C ASP A 56 -4.10 -15.01 -11.00
N PHE A 57 -2.84 -14.64 -11.26
CA PHE A 57 -1.76 -14.65 -10.26
C PHE A 57 -2.07 -13.73 -9.08
N PHE A 58 -2.42 -12.47 -9.35
CA PHE A 58 -2.68 -11.50 -8.29
C PHE A 58 -3.95 -11.84 -7.50
N THR A 59 -5.00 -12.26 -8.18
CA THR A 59 -6.30 -12.53 -7.54
C THR A 59 -6.35 -13.88 -6.83
N MET A 60 -5.81 -14.93 -7.43
CA MET A 60 -5.85 -16.28 -6.86
C MET A 60 -4.71 -16.53 -5.88
N ALA A 61 -3.47 -16.18 -6.24
CA ALA A 61 -2.31 -16.51 -5.42
C ALA A 61 -2.02 -15.44 -4.36
N LEU A 62 -2.24 -14.15 -4.68
CA LEU A 62 -1.79 -13.02 -3.87
C LEU A 62 -2.89 -12.22 -3.15
N ASP A 63 -4.13 -12.68 -3.22
CA ASP A 63 -5.30 -12.12 -2.50
C ASP A 63 -5.72 -10.70 -2.88
N TRP A 64 -5.30 -10.22 -4.05
CA TRP A 64 -5.82 -8.97 -4.58
C TRP A 64 -7.28 -9.14 -5.02
N SER A 65 -8.11 -8.13 -4.82
CA SER A 65 -9.45 -8.10 -5.40
C SER A 65 -9.35 -7.79 -6.89
N LEU A 66 -10.31 -8.25 -7.70
CA LEU A 66 -10.39 -7.82 -9.10
C LEU A 66 -10.53 -6.29 -9.22
N CYS A 67 -11.20 -5.63 -8.27
CA CYS A 67 -11.32 -4.17 -8.24
C CYS A 67 -9.99 -3.45 -7.97
N ASP A 68 -8.98 -4.17 -7.46
CA ASP A 68 -7.65 -3.62 -7.21
C ASP A 68 -6.77 -3.64 -8.47
N LEU A 69 -7.19 -4.35 -9.54
CA LEU A 69 -6.45 -4.51 -10.79
C LEU A 69 -7.00 -3.54 -11.84
N ASN A 70 -6.16 -2.62 -12.29
CA ASN A 70 -6.53 -1.59 -13.26
C ASN A 70 -5.76 -1.79 -14.56
N ASN A 71 -6.42 -2.37 -15.55
CA ASN A 71 -5.85 -2.56 -16.88
C ASN A 71 -5.80 -1.23 -17.65
N GLN A 72 -4.70 -1.01 -18.38
CA GLN A 72 -4.54 0.14 -19.29
C GLN A 72 -4.67 1.52 -18.62
N LEU A 73 -4.39 1.61 -17.31
CA LEU A 73 -4.46 2.86 -16.58
C LEU A 73 -3.28 3.77 -16.97
N ARG A 74 -3.59 4.85 -17.71
CA ARG A 74 -2.59 5.81 -18.22
C ARG A 74 -1.44 5.11 -18.96
N PHE A 75 -1.80 4.27 -19.93
CA PHE A 75 -0.88 3.55 -20.83
C PHE A 75 -0.04 2.44 -20.20
N ALA A 76 -0.14 2.20 -18.89
CA ALA A 76 0.46 1.02 -18.27
C ALA A 76 -0.44 -0.19 -18.45
N ASP A 77 0.14 -1.36 -18.74
CA ASP A 77 -0.63 -2.58 -19.01
C ASP A 77 -1.49 -2.98 -17.81
N LEU A 78 -0.90 -2.99 -16.61
CA LEU A 78 -1.60 -3.28 -15.36
C LEU A 78 -1.08 -2.40 -14.21
N VAL A 79 -1.99 -1.83 -13.43
CA VAL A 79 -1.68 -1.11 -12.19
C VAL A 79 -2.47 -1.70 -11.03
N LEU A 80 -1.78 -2.10 -9.97
CA LEU A 80 -2.39 -2.53 -8.72
C LEU A 80 -2.65 -1.34 -7.82
N THR A 81 -3.86 -1.24 -7.29
CA THR A 81 -4.28 -0.20 -6.35
C THR A 81 -4.87 -0.80 -5.09
N THR A 82 -4.68 -0.17 -3.95
CA THR A 82 -5.46 -0.48 -2.73
C THR A 82 -6.05 0.83 -2.21
N GLN A 83 -7.37 0.90 -2.01
CA GLN A 83 -8.03 2.12 -1.55
C GLN A 83 -7.68 3.34 -2.44
N GLY A 84 -7.61 3.16 -3.76
CA GLY A 84 -7.22 4.19 -4.72
C GLY A 84 -5.73 4.59 -4.72
N ILE A 85 -4.90 4.00 -3.85
CA ILE A 85 -3.44 4.23 -3.80
C ILE A 85 -2.75 3.24 -4.73
N LYS A 86 -1.97 3.73 -5.69
CA LYS A 86 -1.22 2.89 -6.65
C LYS A 86 -0.01 2.28 -5.97
N ARG A 87 0.10 0.94 -6.06
CA ARG A 87 1.12 0.14 -5.38
C ARG A 87 2.15 -0.44 -6.31
N LEU A 88 1.73 -0.93 -7.46
CA LEU A 88 2.60 -1.63 -8.40
C LEU A 88 2.16 -1.31 -9.83
N LEU A 89 3.12 -0.98 -10.67
CA LEU A 89 2.92 -0.87 -12.12
C LEU A 89 3.60 -2.05 -12.80
N VAL A 90 2.86 -2.79 -13.63
CA VAL A 90 3.36 -3.98 -14.32
C VAL A 90 3.32 -3.74 -15.83
N GLU A 91 4.46 -3.93 -16.47
CA GLU A 91 4.58 -4.04 -17.92
C GLU A 91 4.49 -5.51 -18.32
N VAL A 92 3.71 -5.82 -19.34
CA VAL A 92 3.46 -7.19 -19.78
C VAL A 92 4.13 -7.44 -21.13
N LYS A 93 4.73 -8.61 -21.28
CA LYS A 93 5.35 -9.07 -22.53
C LYS A 93 4.76 -10.40 -22.97
N ARG A 94 5.07 -10.79 -24.21
CA ARG A 94 4.59 -12.05 -24.79
C ARG A 94 5.12 -13.24 -23.99
N PRO A 95 4.30 -14.28 -23.75
CA PRO A 95 4.73 -15.47 -23.03
C PRO A 95 6.08 -16.04 -23.47
N GLY A 96 7.00 -16.19 -22.50
CA GLY A 96 8.34 -16.75 -22.69
C GLY A 96 9.34 -15.82 -23.41
N SER A 97 9.00 -14.55 -23.62
CA SER A 97 9.89 -13.60 -24.31
C SER A 97 10.96 -12.98 -23.41
N LEU A 98 10.79 -13.04 -22.08
CA LEU A 98 11.73 -12.46 -21.14
C LEU A 98 12.87 -13.44 -20.80
N ARG A 99 13.99 -12.86 -20.38
CA ARG A 99 15.17 -13.59 -19.94
C ARG A 99 15.64 -13.08 -18.59
N TRP A 100 16.33 -13.96 -17.88
CA TRP A 100 16.78 -13.77 -16.50
C TRP A 100 18.11 -13.01 -16.37
N ASP A 101 18.51 -12.27 -17.40
CA ASP A 101 19.71 -11.42 -17.41
C ASP A 101 19.38 -9.95 -17.13
N GLN A 102 20.28 -9.28 -16.42
CA GLN A 102 20.08 -7.91 -15.97
C GLN A 102 19.80 -6.93 -17.12
N PRO A 103 20.54 -6.93 -18.25
CA PRO A 103 20.27 -6.02 -19.36
C PRO A 103 18.86 -6.18 -19.95
N SER A 104 18.41 -7.42 -20.16
CA SER A 104 17.06 -7.68 -20.68
C SER A 104 15.97 -7.21 -19.73
N LEU A 105 16.15 -7.41 -18.41
CA LEU A 105 15.19 -6.96 -17.40
C LEU A 105 15.14 -5.44 -17.30
N GLU A 106 16.29 -4.76 -17.29
CA GLU A 106 16.35 -3.29 -17.27
C GLU A 106 15.72 -2.68 -18.52
N GLN A 107 16.01 -3.25 -19.70
CA GLN A 107 15.40 -2.82 -20.94
C GLN A 107 13.88 -2.99 -20.91
N ALA A 108 13.39 -4.14 -20.42
CA ALA A 108 11.96 -4.41 -20.35
C ALA A 108 11.24 -3.53 -19.30
N LEU A 109 11.92 -3.17 -18.20
CA LEU A 109 11.43 -2.24 -17.19
C LEU A 109 11.49 -0.76 -17.62
N ALA A 110 12.24 -0.40 -18.66
CA ALA A 110 12.39 1.00 -19.07
C ALA A 110 11.03 1.65 -19.41
N GLN A 111 10.09 0.89 -19.96
CA GLN A 111 8.73 1.37 -20.22
C GLN A 111 7.93 1.54 -18.92
N ALA A 112 7.91 0.52 -18.05
CA ALA A 112 7.28 0.59 -16.74
C ALA A 112 7.77 1.79 -15.92
N ARG A 113 9.09 2.06 -15.97
CA ARG A 113 9.71 3.17 -15.25
C ARG A 113 9.20 4.54 -15.70
N ARG A 114 9.08 4.78 -17.02
CA ARG A 114 8.55 6.04 -17.56
C ARG A 114 7.15 6.32 -17.03
N TYR A 115 6.27 5.31 -17.09
CA TYR A 115 4.92 5.45 -16.55
C TYR A 115 4.91 5.59 -15.03
N ALA A 116 5.81 4.92 -14.33
CA ALA A 116 5.92 5.04 -12.88
C ALA A 116 6.32 6.46 -12.44
N ASP A 117 7.22 7.12 -13.17
CA ASP A 117 7.60 8.52 -12.91
C ASP A 117 6.39 9.46 -13.13
N GLU A 118 5.67 9.32 -14.24
CA GLU A 118 4.45 10.10 -14.54
C GLU A 118 3.33 9.88 -13.53
N GLN A 119 3.20 8.64 -13.05
CA GLN A 119 2.15 8.21 -12.13
C GLN A 119 2.57 8.26 -10.66
N ARG A 120 3.83 8.62 -10.38
CA ARG A 120 4.44 8.68 -9.04
C ARG A 120 4.29 7.37 -8.26
N VAL A 121 4.52 6.25 -8.94
CA VAL A 121 4.54 4.90 -8.36
C VAL A 121 6.00 4.50 -8.13
N ARG A 122 6.30 3.94 -6.96
CA ARG A 122 7.69 3.58 -6.61
C ARG A 122 8.05 2.13 -6.88
N THR A 123 7.09 1.27 -7.14
CA THR A 123 7.34 -0.14 -7.40
C THR A 123 6.88 -0.48 -8.82
N ILE A 124 7.78 -1.07 -9.58
CA ILE A 124 7.55 -1.48 -10.97
C ILE A 124 7.82 -2.96 -11.14
N ALA A 125 7.20 -3.57 -12.13
CA ALA A 125 7.44 -4.94 -12.51
C ALA A 125 7.36 -5.12 -14.02
N VAL A 126 7.97 -6.22 -14.47
CA VAL A 126 7.79 -6.75 -15.81
C VAL A 126 7.51 -8.24 -15.72
N SER A 127 6.61 -8.72 -16.58
CA SER A 127 6.33 -10.14 -16.66
C SER A 127 5.86 -10.57 -18.04
N ASP A 128 6.11 -11.82 -18.38
CA ASP A 128 5.55 -12.49 -19.55
C ASP A 128 4.61 -13.65 -19.18
N GLY A 129 4.15 -13.73 -17.93
CA GLY A 129 3.33 -14.84 -17.46
C GLY A 129 4.09 -16.15 -17.21
N THR A 130 5.41 -16.18 -17.43
CA THR A 130 6.33 -17.24 -16.99
C THR A 130 7.35 -16.67 -16.02
N LEU A 131 7.97 -15.55 -16.39
CA LEU A 131 8.90 -14.77 -15.59
C LEU A 131 8.14 -13.60 -14.96
N PHE A 132 8.36 -13.34 -13.67
CA PHE A 132 7.91 -12.12 -13.01
C PHE A 132 9.05 -11.47 -12.23
N TYR A 133 9.39 -10.24 -12.57
CA TYR A 133 10.43 -9.47 -11.90
C TYR A 133 9.87 -8.14 -11.42
N ALA A 134 10.07 -7.82 -10.15
CA ALA A 134 9.71 -6.53 -9.55
C ALA A 134 10.89 -5.86 -8.87
N ALA A 135 10.89 -4.53 -8.93
CA ALA A 135 11.87 -3.67 -8.29
C ALA A 135 11.23 -2.41 -7.72
N ASP A 136 11.85 -1.89 -6.65
CA ASP A 136 11.57 -0.56 -6.13
C ASP A 136 12.50 0.46 -6.79
N ILE A 137 11.96 1.63 -7.11
CA ILE A 137 12.70 2.80 -7.59
C ILE A 137 13.21 3.55 -6.36
N VAL A 138 14.51 3.54 -6.14
CA VAL A 138 15.18 4.18 -4.99
C VAL A 138 16.31 5.04 -5.51
N ASN A 139 16.28 6.35 -5.20
CA ASN A 139 17.32 7.32 -5.61
C ASN A 139 17.68 7.27 -7.10
N GLY A 140 16.70 6.98 -7.97
CA GLY A 140 16.91 6.85 -9.42
C GLY A 140 17.51 5.51 -9.88
N GLY A 141 17.86 4.61 -8.96
CA GLY A 141 18.23 3.23 -9.23
C GLY A 141 17.06 2.25 -9.02
N LEU A 142 17.32 0.97 -9.28
CA LEU A 142 16.40 -0.13 -9.05
C LEU A 142 16.91 -1.03 -7.92
N GLU A 143 16.03 -1.33 -6.98
CA GLU A 143 16.27 -2.28 -5.91
C GLU A 143 15.39 -3.51 -6.08
N HIS A 144 15.99 -4.70 -6.03
CA HIS A 144 15.25 -5.95 -6.20
C HIS A 144 14.17 -6.12 -5.13
N ARG A 145 12.92 -6.36 -5.58
CA ARG A 145 11.79 -6.69 -4.71
C ARG A 145 11.40 -8.16 -4.78
N ALA A 146 11.14 -8.67 -5.98
CA ALA A 146 10.70 -10.05 -6.16
C ALA A 146 11.16 -10.61 -7.51
N ARG A 147 11.53 -11.88 -7.50
CA ARG A 147 11.96 -12.64 -8.67
C ARG A 147 11.27 -14.00 -8.65
N LEU A 148 10.29 -14.18 -9.53
CA LEU A 148 9.43 -15.37 -9.52
C LEU A 148 9.42 -16.05 -10.89
N SER A 149 9.50 -17.38 -10.86
CA SER A 149 9.10 -18.23 -11.97
C SER A 149 7.65 -18.65 -11.74
N LEU A 150 6.73 -18.07 -12.50
CA LEU A 150 5.29 -18.33 -12.45
C LEU A 150 4.90 -19.69 -13.05
N ASP A 151 5.84 -20.44 -13.60
CA ASP A 151 5.68 -21.81 -14.08
C ASP A 151 6.34 -22.85 -13.16
N ALA A 152 6.91 -22.44 -12.03
CA ALA A 152 7.51 -23.35 -11.08
C ALA A 152 6.43 -24.13 -10.30
N ASP A 153 6.65 -25.44 -10.13
CA ASP A 153 5.77 -26.32 -9.35
C ASP A 153 5.64 -25.84 -7.90
N ALA A 154 6.73 -25.35 -7.32
CA ALA A 154 6.78 -24.81 -5.97
C ALA A 154 6.56 -23.30 -5.96
N TYR A 155 5.76 -22.82 -5.01
CA TYR A 155 5.64 -21.40 -4.73
C TYR A 155 6.94 -20.84 -4.15
N LEU A 156 7.16 -19.54 -4.34
CA LEU A 156 8.32 -18.84 -3.80
C LEU A 156 7.86 -17.89 -2.67
N PRO A 157 8.46 -17.96 -1.47
CA PRO A 157 8.13 -17.06 -0.36
C PRO A 157 8.23 -15.57 -0.72
N ASP A 158 9.12 -15.21 -1.65
CA ASP A 158 9.28 -13.84 -2.18
C ASP A 158 8.00 -13.25 -2.77
N ALA A 159 7.04 -14.10 -3.17
CA ALA A 159 5.72 -13.66 -3.64
C ALA A 159 4.95 -12.87 -2.57
N TRP A 160 5.29 -13.03 -1.28
CA TRP A 160 4.79 -12.22 -0.18
C TRP A 160 4.96 -10.72 -0.44
N TRP A 161 6.10 -10.30 -0.99
CA TRP A 161 6.42 -8.88 -1.24
C TRP A 161 5.54 -8.22 -2.30
N LEU A 162 4.73 -9.02 -3.00
CA LEU A 162 3.76 -8.59 -3.99
C LEU A 162 2.31 -8.77 -3.52
N SER A 163 2.10 -9.38 -2.36
CA SER A 163 0.77 -9.54 -1.77
C SER A 163 0.19 -8.20 -1.30
N VAL A 164 -1.12 -8.17 -1.10
CA VAL A 164 -1.84 -7.00 -0.56
C VAL A 164 -1.24 -6.48 0.76
N ASP A 165 -0.60 -7.35 1.55
CA ASP A 165 0.01 -6.99 2.84
C ASP A 165 1.54 -6.80 2.81
N GLY A 166 2.20 -7.24 1.74
CA GLY A 166 3.65 -7.11 1.58
C GLY A 166 4.07 -5.93 0.70
N ILE A 167 3.23 -5.52 -0.26
CA ILE A 167 3.61 -4.58 -1.32
C ILE A 167 4.09 -3.21 -0.82
N TYR A 168 3.52 -2.70 0.26
CA TYR A 168 3.89 -1.40 0.83
C TYR A 168 5.02 -1.49 1.87
N ARG A 169 5.51 -2.70 2.16
CA ARG A 169 6.60 -2.90 3.12
C ARG A 169 7.94 -2.74 2.40
N GLN A 170 8.90 -2.17 3.10
CA GLN A 170 10.29 -2.20 2.64
C GLN A 170 10.79 -3.65 2.64
N VAL A 171 11.48 -4.02 1.57
CA VAL A 171 12.09 -5.34 1.47
C VAL A 171 13.30 -5.37 2.40
N THR A 172 13.22 -6.15 3.47
CA THR A 172 14.34 -6.32 4.37
C THR A 172 15.45 -7.09 3.65
N ARG A 173 16.53 -6.40 3.29
CA ARG A 173 17.79 -7.07 2.95
C ARG A 173 18.42 -7.59 4.24
N LEU A 174 18.91 -8.84 4.23
CA LEU A 174 19.72 -9.36 5.34
C LEU A 174 20.91 -8.41 5.56
N GLY A 175 20.87 -7.59 6.62
CA GLY A 175 21.98 -6.74 7.03
C GLY A 175 21.63 -5.34 7.55
N GLU A 176 20.45 -4.78 7.27
CA GLU A 176 20.12 -3.42 7.69
C GLU A 176 18.76 -3.36 8.37
N LEU A 177 18.75 -3.66 9.66
CA LEU A 177 17.65 -3.23 10.53
C LEU A 177 18.24 -2.71 11.84
N ALA A 178 18.19 -1.39 11.99
CA ALA A 178 18.13 -0.78 13.31
C ALA A 178 16.96 -1.38 14.08
N ALA A 179 17.15 -1.49 15.40
CA ALA A 179 16.23 -2.12 16.34
C ALA A 179 14.77 -1.74 16.11
N PRO A 180 13.81 -2.64 16.39
CA PRO A 180 12.39 -2.29 16.35
C PRO A 180 12.19 -1.04 17.19
N ALA A 181 11.65 0.03 16.58
CA ALA A 181 11.07 1.12 17.35
C ALA A 181 10.05 0.46 18.28
N GLY A 182 10.33 0.51 19.58
CA GLY A 182 9.57 -0.21 20.58
C GLY A 182 8.08 0.00 20.39
N ASP A 183 7.35 -1.08 20.20
CA ASP A 183 5.91 -1.13 20.39
C ASP A 183 5.65 -0.94 21.90
N SER A 184 5.70 0.31 22.34
CA SER A 184 5.16 0.74 23.63
C SER A 184 4.11 1.79 23.37
N GLU A 185 2.89 1.33 23.12
CA GLU A 185 1.75 1.61 24.00
C GLU A 185 0.50 0.90 23.45
N GLN A 186 -0.14 0.12 24.32
CA GLN A 186 -1.58 -0.10 24.18
C GLN A 186 -2.24 1.27 24.07
N PRO A 187 -3.34 1.45 23.32
CA PRO A 187 -4.26 2.51 23.69
C PRO A 187 -4.80 2.12 25.08
N SER A 188 -4.09 2.49 26.14
CA SER A 188 -4.74 2.86 27.38
C SER A 188 -5.81 3.85 26.92
N GLY A 189 -7.06 3.62 27.29
CA GLY A 189 -8.07 4.64 27.12
C GLY A 189 -7.48 5.87 27.76
N GLY A 190 -7.12 6.87 26.95
CA GLY A 190 -6.60 8.12 27.46
C GLY A 190 -7.57 8.53 28.54
N ASN A 191 -7.08 8.68 29.77
CA ASN A 191 -7.86 9.33 30.80
C ASN A 191 -8.08 10.75 30.26
N TYR A 192 -9.23 10.93 29.61
CA TYR A 192 -9.78 12.25 29.41
C TYR A 192 -9.97 12.78 30.81
N ASP A 193 -9.09 13.68 31.25
CA ASP A 193 -9.25 14.34 32.52
C ASP A 193 -10.68 14.91 32.57
N PRO A 194 -11.50 14.54 33.57
CA PRO A 194 -12.84 15.06 33.69
C PRO A 194 -12.75 16.53 34.12
N VAL A 195 -12.62 17.42 33.14
CA VAL A 195 -12.89 18.85 33.31
C VAL A 195 -14.42 19.02 33.44
N PRO A 196 -14.93 19.90 34.33
CA PRO A 196 -16.36 20.02 34.58
C PRO A 196 -17.14 20.30 33.29
N ALA A 197 -18.32 19.69 33.21
CA ALA A 197 -19.22 19.77 32.07
C ALA A 197 -19.62 21.23 31.80
N ASP A 198 -18.97 21.85 30.81
CA ASP A 198 -19.50 23.05 30.18
C ASP A 198 -20.57 22.62 29.17
N SER A 199 -21.75 23.21 29.36
CA SER A 199 -23.01 22.91 28.67
C SER A 199 -22.90 23.13 27.17
N SER A 200 -22.63 22.06 26.43
CA SER A 200 -22.81 22.02 24.99
C SER A 200 -23.43 20.68 24.60
N ASP A 201 -24.56 20.72 23.89
CA ASP A 201 -25.31 19.58 23.33
C ASP A 201 -24.53 18.83 22.21
N ILE A 202 -23.21 18.72 22.36
CA ILE A 202 -22.33 18.16 21.33
C ILE A 202 -22.30 16.64 21.48
N LEU A 203 -22.76 15.95 20.45
CA LEU A 203 -22.70 14.49 20.36
C LEU A 203 -21.24 14.01 20.42
N LEU A 204 -20.96 13.05 21.32
CA LEU A 204 -19.61 12.49 21.52
C LEU A 204 -19.52 11.04 21.08
N HIS A 205 -18.32 10.63 20.65
CA HIS A 205 -18.06 9.23 20.32
C HIS A 205 -18.06 8.34 21.57
N ALA A 206 -18.75 7.20 21.53
CA ALA A 206 -18.93 6.31 22.70
C ALA A 206 -17.60 5.85 23.34
N LYS A 207 -16.63 5.43 22.50
CA LYS A 207 -15.28 5.01 22.94
C LYS A 207 -14.34 6.18 23.27
N TYR A 208 -14.15 7.10 22.33
CA TYR A 208 -13.15 8.17 22.43
C TYR A 208 -13.63 9.43 23.14
N LYS A 209 -14.92 9.56 23.50
CA LYS A 209 -15.45 10.72 24.26
C LYS A 209 -15.08 12.10 23.69
N VAL A 210 -14.86 12.19 22.38
CA VAL A 210 -14.54 13.42 21.62
C VAL A 210 -15.56 13.63 20.49
N PRO A 211 -15.75 14.89 20.03
CA PRO A 211 -16.69 15.23 18.97
C PRO A 211 -16.24 14.75 17.57
N ALA A 212 -17.13 14.88 16.59
CA ALA A 212 -16.92 14.40 15.22
C ALA A 212 -15.70 15.03 14.52
N GLU A 213 -15.40 16.31 14.79
CA GLU A 213 -14.26 17.04 14.21
C GLU A 213 -12.90 16.46 14.58
N CYS A 214 -12.83 15.65 15.65
CA CYS A 214 -11.62 14.96 16.07
C CYS A 214 -11.28 13.72 15.21
N PHE A 215 -12.13 13.38 14.23
CA PHE A 215 -11.99 12.21 13.37
C PHE A 215 -11.71 12.63 11.92
N ALA A 216 -10.81 11.91 11.25
CA ALA A 216 -10.45 12.25 9.87
C ALA A 216 -11.55 11.89 8.86
N TYR A 217 -12.40 10.91 9.22
CA TYR A 217 -13.58 10.54 8.45
C TYR A 217 -14.84 10.49 9.33
N VAL A 218 -15.89 11.18 8.89
CA VAL A 218 -17.22 11.20 9.50
C VAL A 218 -18.21 10.87 8.39
N GLY A 219 -18.82 9.68 8.45
CA GLY A 219 -19.84 9.28 7.48
C GLY A 219 -21.18 9.96 7.74
N ASP A 220 -21.75 9.70 8.93
CA ASP A 220 -22.98 10.33 9.41
C ASP A 220 -22.67 11.03 10.75
N ALA A 221 -22.81 12.35 10.77
CA ALA A 221 -22.54 13.18 11.94
C ALA A 221 -23.47 12.89 13.12
N LEU A 222 -24.59 12.19 12.91
CA LEU A 222 -25.52 11.77 13.97
C LEU A 222 -25.27 10.33 14.45
N LYS A 223 -24.37 9.59 13.79
CA LYS A 223 -24.06 8.20 14.14
C LYS A 223 -22.57 8.04 14.44
N PRO A 224 -22.15 8.14 15.72
CA PRO A 224 -20.73 8.12 16.08
C PRO A 224 -19.98 6.84 15.70
N THR A 225 -20.69 5.73 15.50
CA THR A 225 -20.11 4.48 14.99
C THR A 225 -19.55 4.60 13.58
N THR A 226 -19.93 5.63 12.83
CA THR A 226 -19.41 5.94 11.49
C THR A 226 -18.17 6.83 11.51
N TRP A 227 -17.80 7.39 12.66
CA TRP A 227 -16.63 8.24 12.78
C TRP A 227 -15.38 7.37 12.94
N LYS A 228 -14.35 7.64 12.14
CA LYS A 228 -13.16 6.79 12.02
C LYS A 228 -11.90 7.64 12.04
N LEU A 229 -10.80 7.00 12.47
CA LEU A 229 -9.46 7.58 12.43
C LEU A 229 -9.37 8.82 13.34
N PRO A 230 -9.46 8.66 14.68
CA PRO A 230 -9.23 9.77 15.59
C PRO A 230 -7.81 10.32 15.39
N TYR A 231 -7.69 11.65 15.38
CA TYR A 231 -6.41 12.32 15.13
C TYR A 231 -6.26 13.69 15.82
N ARG A 232 -7.30 14.18 16.50
CA ARG A 232 -7.23 15.40 17.35
C ARG A 232 -7.80 15.13 18.73
N ASN A 233 -7.31 15.91 19.69
CA ASN A 233 -7.84 16.02 21.03
C ASN A 233 -9.10 16.88 21.07
N ARG A 234 -9.81 16.87 22.21
CA ARG A 234 -11.03 17.66 22.41
C ARG A 234 -10.81 19.18 22.34
N ASP A 235 -9.61 19.63 22.70
CA ASP A 235 -9.20 21.03 22.63
C ASP A 235 -8.82 21.48 21.20
N GLY A 236 -8.96 20.59 20.22
CA GLY A 236 -8.61 20.84 18.82
C GLY A 236 -7.13 20.62 18.50
N THR A 237 -6.26 20.37 19.48
CA THR A 237 -4.84 20.07 19.23
C THR A 237 -4.68 18.71 18.54
N VAL A 238 -3.55 18.51 17.84
CA VAL A 238 -3.26 17.24 17.19
C VAL A 238 -2.94 16.16 18.22
N ASP A 239 -3.58 15.00 18.07
CA ASP A 239 -3.29 13.81 18.88
C ASP A 239 -2.08 13.08 18.26
N GLU A 240 -0.88 13.43 18.73
CA GLU A 240 0.38 12.85 18.22
C GLU A 240 0.46 11.33 18.43
N ALA A 241 -0.28 10.77 19.40
CA ALA A 241 -0.27 9.34 19.68
C ALA A 241 -1.12 8.56 18.65
N HIS A 242 -2.30 9.07 18.29
CA HIS A 242 -3.20 8.39 17.36
C HIS A 242 -2.94 8.70 15.89
N LEU A 243 -2.38 9.88 15.57
CA LEU A 243 -2.16 10.32 14.19
C LEU A 243 -1.35 9.31 13.33
N PRO A 244 -0.20 8.75 13.79
CA PRO A 244 0.52 7.73 13.02
C PRO A 244 -0.32 6.48 12.72
N GLY A 245 -1.16 6.05 13.67
CA GLY A 245 -2.05 4.90 13.53
C GLY A 245 -3.17 5.16 12.51
N ALA A 246 -3.77 6.35 12.55
CA ALA A 246 -4.78 6.80 11.59
C ALA A 246 -4.22 6.83 10.16
N ILE A 247 -3.00 7.34 9.98
CA ILE A 247 -2.30 7.33 8.70
C ILE A 247 -2.08 5.90 8.19
N ARG A 248 -1.51 5.03 9.03
CA ARG A 248 -1.21 3.63 8.64
C ARG A 248 -2.46 2.85 8.26
N ALA A 249 -3.57 3.07 8.95
CA ALA A 249 -4.83 2.37 8.67
C ALA A 249 -5.34 2.59 7.24
N ILE A 250 -5.00 3.73 6.62
CA ILE A 250 -5.36 4.07 5.24
C ILE A 250 -4.21 3.73 4.28
N VAL A 251 -2.99 4.17 4.58
CA VAL A 251 -1.87 4.09 3.64
C VAL A 251 -1.25 2.70 3.59
N THR A 252 -1.44 1.84 4.58
CA THR A 252 -0.87 0.48 4.61
C THR A 252 -1.88 -0.50 5.20
N ASN A 253 -1.62 -1.00 6.40
CA ASN A 253 -2.59 -1.64 7.26
C ASN A 253 -2.34 -1.21 8.71
N TYR A 254 -3.32 -1.40 9.58
CA TYR A 254 -3.13 -1.22 11.01
C TYR A 254 -3.21 -2.57 11.71
N ARG A 255 -2.06 -3.05 12.23
CA ARG A 255 -1.93 -4.34 12.92
C ARG A 255 -2.47 -5.52 12.09
N GLY A 256 -2.23 -5.52 10.79
CA GLY A 256 -2.70 -6.58 9.90
C GLY A 256 -4.14 -6.43 9.41
N ALA A 257 -4.82 -5.32 9.74
CA ALA A 257 -6.19 -5.07 9.30
C ALA A 257 -6.27 -3.85 8.36
N HIS A 258 -7.01 -4.02 7.27
CA HIS A 258 -7.36 -2.96 6.32
C HIS A 258 -8.68 -2.31 6.71
N ILE A 259 -8.73 -0.98 6.71
CA ILE A 259 -9.98 -0.25 6.98
C ILE A 259 -10.92 -0.35 5.77
N LYS A 260 -12.09 -0.97 5.96
CA LYS A 260 -13.11 -1.12 4.91
C LYS A 260 -14.27 -0.14 5.04
N SER A 261 -14.34 0.58 6.17
CA SER A 261 -15.48 1.45 6.50
C SER A 261 -15.37 2.87 5.96
N VAL A 262 -14.22 3.24 5.41
CA VAL A 262 -14.00 4.54 4.74
C VAL A 262 -14.15 4.30 3.24
N PRO A 263 -15.13 4.92 2.57
CA PRO A 263 -15.29 4.80 1.12
C PRO A 263 -14.06 5.30 0.38
N GLU A 264 -13.69 4.61 -0.70
CA GLU A 264 -12.50 4.94 -1.49
C GLU A 264 -12.51 6.40 -1.98
N ALA A 265 -13.68 6.89 -2.42
CA ALA A 265 -13.84 8.28 -2.87
C ALA A 265 -13.51 9.33 -1.79
N ALA A 266 -13.58 8.97 -0.49
CA ALA A 266 -13.26 9.86 0.61
C ALA A 266 -11.77 9.84 0.99
N ILE A 267 -11.01 8.84 0.52
CA ILE A 267 -9.60 8.63 0.92
C ILE A 267 -8.71 9.84 0.62
N PRO A 268 -8.78 10.49 -0.56
CA PRO A 268 -7.94 11.66 -0.83
C PRO A 268 -8.11 12.79 0.20
N ASP A 269 -9.36 13.10 0.58
CA ASP A 269 -9.64 14.17 1.53
C ASP A 269 -9.29 13.79 2.97
N VAL A 270 -9.48 12.52 3.34
CA VAL A 270 -9.01 11.98 4.62
C VAL A 270 -7.49 12.13 4.73
N LEU A 271 -6.74 11.77 3.69
CA LEU A 271 -5.28 11.92 3.67
C LEU A 271 -4.86 13.39 3.76
N VAL A 272 -5.56 14.31 3.10
CA VAL A 272 -5.27 15.75 3.22
C VAL A 272 -5.50 16.24 4.66
N ARG A 273 -6.58 15.82 5.34
CA ARG A 273 -6.82 16.19 6.75
C ARG A 273 -5.70 15.69 7.66
N LEU A 274 -5.31 14.42 7.53
CA LEU A 274 -4.21 13.83 8.28
C LEU A 274 -2.87 14.51 7.93
N GLY A 275 -2.67 14.89 6.67
CA GLY A 275 -1.50 15.63 6.19
C GLY A 275 -1.38 17.01 6.81
N LYS A 276 -2.49 17.77 6.87
CA LYS A 276 -2.53 19.07 7.55
C LYS A 276 -2.19 18.95 9.03
N ALA A 277 -2.73 17.95 9.72
CA ALA A 277 -2.39 17.69 11.11
C ALA A 277 -0.89 17.35 11.28
N ALA A 278 -0.33 16.49 10.42
CA ALA A 278 1.10 16.16 10.45
C ALA A 278 2.00 17.37 10.15
N ALA A 279 1.57 18.27 9.26
CA ALA A 279 2.26 19.51 8.95
C ALA A 279 2.23 20.50 10.13
N GLU A 280 1.10 20.60 10.84
CA GLU A 280 0.90 21.46 12.02
C GLU A 280 1.94 21.14 13.11
N ILE A 281 2.19 19.86 13.35
CA ILE A 281 3.20 19.38 14.32
C ILE A 281 4.61 19.18 13.72
N ARG A 282 4.85 19.67 12.49
CA ARG A 282 6.14 19.64 11.78
C ARG A 282 6.77 18.24 11.63
N LYS A 283 5.96 17.21 11.39
CA LYS A 283 6.45 15.82 11.26
C LYS A 283 6.57 15.34 9.80
N LEU A 284 6.18 16.14 8.82
CA LEU A 284 6.32 15.75 7.41
C LEU A 284 7.79 15.82 6.94
N PRO A 285 8.15 15.10 5.85
CA PRO A 285 9.43 15.27 5.18
C PRO A 285 9.76 16.73 4.89
N GLY A 286 11.02 17.12 5.12
CA GLY A 286 11.50 18.50 5.01
C GLY A 286 11.24 19.39 6.24
N GLN A 287 10.37 18.96 7.17
CA GLN A 287 10.08 19.71 8.41
C GLN A 287 10.83 19.13 9.63
N THR A 288 11.22 17.85 9.55
CA THR A 288 12.01 17.13 10.55
C THR A 288 13.11 16.33 9.86
N PRO A 289 14.32 16.18 10.46
CA PRO A 289 15.42 15.45 9.84
C PRO A 289 15.17 13.94 9.72
N SER A 290 14.31 13.36 10.56
CA SER A 290 14.00 11.92 10.56
C SER A 290 12.50 11.72 10.76
N PRO A 291 11.68 11.87 9.71
CA PRO A 291 10.24 11.63 9.81
C PRO A 291 9.97 10.15 10.07
N LEU A 292 8.97 9.84 10.89
CA LEU A 292 8.49 8.46 11.03
C LEU A 292 8.02 7.93 9.68
N ALA A 293 8.20 6.62 9.46
CA ALA A 293 7.83 5.97 8.20
C ALA A 293 6.38 6.25 7.76
N SER A 294 5.43 6.34 8.70
CA SER A 294 4.03 6.68 8.38
C SER A 294 3.88 8.09 7.79
N TYR A 295 4.64 9.07 8.29
CA TYR A 295 4.60 10.44 7.75
C TYR A 295 5.26 10.52 6.37
N GLN A 296 6.34 9.78 6.16
CA GLN A 296 6.96 9.64 4.83
C GLN A 296 5.98 9.01 3.83
N GLN A 297 5.34 7.90 4.22
CA GLN A 297 4.33 7.22 3.39
C GLN A 297 3.12 8.12 3.08
N LEU A 298 2.65 8.91 4.05
CA LEU A 298 1.59 9.89 3.83
C LEU A 298 1.99 10.94 2.80
N TYR A 299 3.18 11.53 2.97
CA TYR A 299 3.72 12.53 2.04
C TYR A 299 3.82 11.97 0.62
N ASP A 300 4.38 10.78 0.48
CA ASP A 300 4.54 10.12 -0.82
C ASP A 300 3.20 9.79 -1.47
N THR A 301 2.21 9.37 -0.68
CA THR A 301 0.85 9.10 -1.15
C THR A 301 0.14 10.38 -1.58
N LEU A 302 0.23 11.46 -0.81
CA LEU A 302 -0.32 12.77 -1.18
C LEU A 302 0.33 13.31 -2.45
N HIS A 303 1.65 13.13 -2.58
CA HIS A 303 2.36 13.46 -3.80
C HIS A 303 1.84 12.64 -4.97
N GLN A 304 1.66 11.32 -4.82
CA GLN A 304 1.10 10.46 -5.86
C GLN A 304 -0.29 10.90 -6.31
N LEU A 305 -1.15 11.30 -5.37
CA LEU A 305 -2.50 11.77 -5.64
C LEU A 305 -2.56 13.20 -6.21
N GLY A 306 -1.43 13.91 -6.27
CA GLY A 306 -1.39 15.32 -6.67
C GLY A 306 -2.06 16.26 -5.65
N ARG A 307 -2.15 15.83 -4.38
CA ARG A 307 -2.80 16.56 -3.28
C ARG A 307 -1.82 17.08 -2.23
N LEU A 308 -0.51 17.01 -2.50
CA LEU A 308 0.51 17.48 -1.56
C LEU A 308 0.45 19.00 -1.35
N ASP A 309 0.13 19.76 -2.40
CA ASP A 309 0.03 21.22 -2.34
C ASP A 309 -1.12 21.69 -1.43
N ASP A 310 -2.20 20.91 -1.30
CA ASP A 310 -3.29 21.20 -0.36
C ASP A 310 -2.85 21.16 1.12
N VAL A 311 -1.73 20.49 1.39
CA VAL A 311 -1.13 20.36 2.72
C VAL A 311 -0.04 21.40 2.94
N LEU A 312 0.84 21.61 1.95
CA LEU A 312 1.99 22.50 2.08
C LEU A 312 1.67 23.98 1.73
N GLY A 313 0.72 24.21 0.83
CA GLY A 313 0.36 25.54 0.29
C GLY A 313 -0.46 26.42 1.22
N GLY A 314 -0.88 25.91 2.38
CA GLY A 314 -1.69 26.66 3.36
C GLY A 314 -0.99 27.85 4.04
N ASN A 315 0.31 28.05 3.82
CA ASN A 315 1.09 29.14 4.44
C ASN A 315 1.47 30.29 3.48
N ALA A 316 1.04 30.29 2.22
CA ALA A 316 1.49 31.30 1.24
C ALA A 316 0.65 32.59 1.17
N HIS A 317 -0.47 32.73 1.91
CA HIS A 317 -1.36 33.92 1.82
C HIS A 317 -1.74 34.53 3.18
N LYS A 318 -0.74 34.80 4.03
CA LYS A 318 -0.86 35.78 5.12
C LYS A 318 0.42 36.60 5.21
N GLY A 319 0.54 37.62 4.36
CA GLY A 319 1.70 38.51 4.37
C GLY A 319 1.82 39.34 3.10
N SER A 320 0.87 40.25 2.89
CA SER A 320 1.04 41.48 2.11
C SER A 320 0.01 42.49 2.61
#